data_AF-A0A970HB26-F1
#
_entry.id   AF-A0A970HB26-F1
#
_cell.length_a   1.000
_cell.length_b   1.000
_cell.length_c   1.000
_cell.angle_alpha   90.00
_cell.angle_beta   90.00
_cell.angle_gamma   90.00
#
_symmetry.space_group_name_H-M   'P 1'
#
loop_
_entity.id
_entity.type
_entity.pdbx_description
1 polymer ?
#
loop_
_entity_poly.entity_id
_entity_poly.type
_entity_poly.pdbx_seq_one_letter_code
_entity_poly.pdbx_strand_id
1 'polypeptide(L)'
;MADRDSKTEEATPKRLSDARKKGQIAKSQDLVAAASFFTFTILMGLLGQYIYINGRGFMERSLSFDLSMIEMSPNNAGSLLMDSLVQYGLMVLPFLLIALLVGLVANLIQTGFLHTTEPLKPDLNRINPIQGFKNIFSIKSLFNL
;
A
#
# COMPACT_ATOMS: atom_id res chain seq x y z
N MET A 1 15.09 -25.59 -15.47
CA MET A 1 15.61 -24.24 -15.16
C MET A 1 16.84 -24.07 -16.03
N ALA A 2 16.80 -23.21 -17.05
CA ALA A 2 17.98 -22.94 -17.85
C ALA A 2 18.96 -22.11 -17.01
N ASP A 3 20.22 -22.56 -16.94
CA ASP A 3 21.30 -21.96 -16.17
C ASP A 3 21.34 -20.44 -16.34
N ARG A 4 21.19 -19.73 -15.21
CA ARG A 4 21.34 -18.27 -15.18
C ARG A 4 22.82 -17.86 -15.22
N ASP A 5 23.73 -18.77 -14.85
CA ASP A 5 25.17 -18.53 -14.83
C ASP A 5 25.88 -18.79 -16.18
N SER A 6 25.20 -19.41 -17.16
CA SER A 6 25.81 -19.68 -18.49
C SER A 6 25.59 -18.56 -19.51
N LYS A 7 24.83 -17.51 -19.16
CA LYS A 7 24.62 -16.33 -20.01
C LYS A 7 25.52 -15.20 -19.54
N THR A 8 26.75 -15.18 -20.04
CA THR A 8 27.77 -14.16 -19.76
C THR A 8 27.52 -12.84 -20.49
N GLU A 9 26.59 -12.79 -21.44
CA GLU A 9 26.30 -11.59 -22.25
C GLU A 9 25.02 -10.87 -21.83
N GLU A 10 25.06 -9.54 -21.95
CA GLU A 10 23.91 -8.68 -21.70
C GLU A 10 22.72 -9.02 -22.62
N ALA A 11 21.51 -8.87 -22.09
CA ALA A 11 20.32 -9.10 -22.87
C ALA A 11 20.21 -8.07 -24.01
N THR A 12 20.01 -8.55 -25.24
CA THR A 12 19.82 -7.66 -26.40
C THR A 12 18.62 -6.71 -26.19
N PRO A 13 18.64 -5.49 -26.79
CA PRO A 13 17.56 -4.51 -26.63
C PRO A 13 16.16 -5.06 -26.96
N LYS A 14 16.06 -5.93 -27.97
CA LYS A 14 14.82 -6.60 -28.35
C LYS A 14 14.30 -7.50 -27.22
N ARG A 15 15.15 -8.33 -26.61
CA ARG A 15 14.79 -9.19 -25.47
C ARG A 15 14.32 -8.38 -24.25
N LEU A 16 14.97 -7.27 -23.94
CA LEU A 16 14.57 -6.38 -22.85
C LEU A 16 13.19 -5.76 -23.11
N SER A 17 12.94 -5.31 -24.35
CA SER A 17 11.64 -4.74 -24.73
C SER A 17 10.49 -5.77 -24.67
N ASP A 18 10.74 -7.01 -25.10
CA ASP A 18 9.76 -8.08 -25.06
C ASP A 18 9.47 -8.54 -23.62
N ALA A 19 10.48 -8.62 -22.76
CA ALA A 19 10.31 -8.89 -21.34
C ALA A 19 9.45 -7.80 -20.67
N ARG A 20 9.73 -6.53 -20.97
CA ARG A 20 8.95 -5.38 -20.48
C ARG A 20 7.49 -5.45 -20.95
N LYS A 21 7.23 -5.76 -22.23
CA LYS A 21 5.85 -5.96 -22.76
C LYS A 21 5.10 -7.08 -22.04
N LYS A 22 5.78 -8.12 -21.60
CA LYS A 22 5.22 -9.22 -20.79
C LYS A 22 5.04 -8.86 -19.30
N GLY A 23 5.34 -7.63 -18.89
CA GLY A 23 5.27 -7.18 -17.49
C GLY A 23 6.45 -7.61 -16.62
N GLN A 24 7.50 -8.18 -17.21
CA GLN A 24 8.70 -8.58 -16.50
C GLN A 24 9.68 -7.39 -16.44
N ILE A 25 9.49 -6.52 -15.45
CA ILE A 25 10.36 -5.39 -15.15
C ILE A 25 11.09 -5.68 -13.84
N ALA A 26 12.39 -5.34 -13.77
CA ALA A 26 13.13 -5.33 -12.53
C ALA A 26 12.56 -4.26 -11.59
N LYS A 27 12.06 -4.68 -10.43
CA LYS A 27 11.59 -3.79 -9.37
C LYS A 27 12.37 -4.10 -8.10
N SER A 28 12.65 -3.07 -7.31
CA SER A 28 13.15 -3.25 -5.95
C SER A 28 11.99 -3.64 -5.05
N GLN A 29 12.17 -4.67 -4.23
CA GLN A 29 11.15 -5.11 -3.28
C GLN A 29 10.98 -4.10 -2.14
N ASP A 30 12.06 -3.42 -1.76
CA ASP A 30 12.10 -2.55 -0.57
C ASP A 30 11.89 -1.07 -0.87
N LEU A 31 12.07 -0.62 -2.12
CA LEU A 31 12.01 0.81 -2.44
C LEU A 31 10.67 1.45 -2.05
N VAL A 32 9.55 0.76 -2.30
CA VAL A 32 8.22 1.29 -1.95
C VAL A 32 8.07 1.40 -0.43
N ALA A 33 8.54 0.39 0.30
CA ALA A 33 8.48 0.38 1.77
C ALA A 33 9.36 1.49 2.35
N ALA A 34 10.60 1.63 1.87
CA ALA A 34 11.54 2.67 2.29
C ALA A 34 11.01 4.08 1.98
N ALA A 35 10.50 4.31 0.77
CA ALA A 35 9.91 5.59 0.38
C ALA A 35 8.68 5.95 1.23
N SER A 36 7.84 4.96 1.52
CA SER A 36 6.68 5.14 2.40
C SER A 36 7.13 5.51 3.82
N PHE A 37 8.07 4.75 4.39
CA PHE A 37 8.60 5.00 5.73
C PHE A 37 9.21 6.41 5.85
N PHE A 38 10.05 6.80 4.89
CA PHE A 38 10.65 8.12 4.87
C PHE A 38 9.60 9.24 4.77
N THR A 39 8.62 9.07 3.88
CA THR A 39 7.55 10.05 3.70
C THR A 39 6.71 10.21 4.97
N PHE A 40 6.26 9.11 5.58
CA PHE A 40 5.48 9.17 6.81
C PHE A 40 6.25 9.77 7.98
N THR A 41 7.56 9.52 8.07
CA THR A 41 8.42 10.12 9.08
C THR A 41 8.40 11.65 8.99
N ILE A 42 8.54 12.21 7.78
CA ILE A 42 8.45 13.66 7.56
C ILE A 42 7.04 14.17 7.84
N LEU A 43 6.01 13.44 7.40
CA LEU A 43 4.63 13.82 7.60
C LEU A 43 4.21 13.86 9.07
N MET A 44 4.80 13.07 9.95
CA MET A 44 4.51 13.20 11.38
C MET A 44 4.82 14.60 11.91
N GLY A 45 5.87 15.26 11.40
CA GLY A 45 6.19 16.64 11.75
C GLY A 45 5.16 17.64 11.19
N LEU A 46 4.75 17.46 9.93
CA LEU A 46 3.86 18.40 9.25
C LEU A 46 2.37 18.23 9.63
N LEU A 47 1.92 16.99 9.80
CA LEU A 47 0.54 16.63 10.11
C LEU A 47 0.31 16.36 11.61
N GLY A 48 1.36 16.37 12.43
CA GLY A 48 1.25 16.17 13.88
C GLY A 48 0.32 17.20 14.53
N GLN A 49 0.45 18.48 14.16
CA GLN A 49 -0.44 19.53 14.65
C GLN A 49 -1.89 19.33 14.18
N TYR A 50 -2.08 18.88 12.94
CA TYR A 50 -3.40 18.57 12.40
C TYR A 50 -4.07 17.42 13.17
N ILE A 51 -3.35 16.33 13.44
CA ILE A 51 -3.84 15.22 14.27
C ILE A 51 -4.18 15.72 15.67
N TYR A 52 -3.29 16.50 16.28
CA TYR A 52 -3.47 16.95 17.65
C TYR A 52 -4.73 17.81 17.80
N ILE A 53 -4.92 18.81 16.93
CA ILE A 53 -6.08 19.71 17.02
C ILE A 53 -7.39 18.96 16.76
N ASN A 54 -7.46 18.17 15.68
CA ASN A 54 -8.68 17.46 15.32
C ASN A 54 -9.00 16.32 16.30
N GLY A 55 -7.97 15.58 16.74
CA GLY A 55 -8.10 14.51 17.70
C GLY A 55 -8.49 15.01 19.09
N ARG A 56 -7.90 16.11 19.56
CA ARG A 56 -8.33 16.77 20.80
C ARG A 56 -9.77 17.24 20.71
N GLY A 57 -10.14 17.93 19.63
CA GLY A 57 -11.52 18.41 19.46
C GLY A 57 -12.54 17.27 19.35
N PHE A 58 -12.16 16.15 18.73
CA PHE A 58 -12.97 14.93 18.71
C PHE A 58 -13.14 14.38 20.13
N MET A 59 -12.05 14.20 20.89
CA MET A 59 -12.13 13.72 22.27
C MET A 59 -12.94 14.65 23.17
N GLU A 60 -12.74 15.96 23.09
CA GLU A 60 -13.51 16.93 23.87
C GLU A 60 -15.01 16.78 23.60
N ARG A 61 -15.42 16.72 22.33
CA ARG A 61 -16.83 16.50 21.97
C ARG A 61 -17.34 15.16 22.49
N SER A 62 -16.60 14.07 22.27
CA SER A 62 -17.00 12.73 22.69
C SER A 62 -17.10 12.57 24.21
N LEU A 63 -16.28 13.30 24.97
CA LEU A 63 -16.26 13.26 26.43
C LEU A 63 -17.19 14.29 27.08
N SER A 64 -17.48 15.40 26.41
CA SER A 64 -18.48 16.39 26.83
C SER A 64 -19.91 15.97 26.49
N PHE A 65 -20.10 14.81 25.87
CA PHE A 65 -21.42 14.25 25.60
C PHE A 65 -22.12 13.93 26.93
N ASP A 66 -23.06 14.78 27.31
CA ASP A 66 -23.95 14.52 28.43
C ASP A 66 -25.04 13.55 27.97
N LEU A 67 -24.86 12.26 28.31
CA LEU A 67 -25.80 11.19 28.00
C LEU A 67 -27.17 11.39 28.68
N SER A 68 -27.29 12.31 29.64
CA SER A 68 -28.55 12.65 30.31
C SER A 68 -29.40 13.67 29.54
N MET A 69 -28.81 14.38 28.57
CA MET A 69 -29.47 15.45 27.79
C MET A 69 -30.11 14.94 26.49
N ILE A 70 -29.88 13.69 26.10
CA ILE A 70 -30.35 13.11 24.83
C ILE A 70 -31.17 11.87 25.13
N GLU A 71 -32.43 11.84 24.69
CA GLU A 71 -33.17 10.58 24.61
C GLU A 71 -32.44 9.64 23.66
N MET A 72 -31.92 8.53 24.21
CA MET A 72 -31.29 7.46 23.43
C MET A 72 -32.34 6.72 22.59
N SER A 73 -32.78 7.37 21.52
CA SER A 73 -33.52 6.77 20.42
C SER A 73 -32.54 6.19 19.39
N PRO A 74 -32.86 5.06 18.73
CA PRO A 74 -32.03 4.50 17.66
C PRO A 74 -31.66 5.51 16.56
N ASN A 75 -32.54 6.48 16.28
CA ASN A 75 -32.29 7.53 15.30
C ASN A 75 -31.20 8.51 15.74
N ASN A 76 -31.18 8.90 17.02
CA ASN A 76 -30.18 9.81 17.58
C ASN A 76 -28.83 9.10 17.74
N ALA A 77 -28.82 7.82 18.10
CA ALA A 77 -27.60 7.04 18.15
C ALA A 77 -26.96 6.87 16.76
N GLY A 78 -27.78 6.65 15.73
CA GLY A 78 -27.31 6.50 14.35
C GLY A 78 -26.68 7.77 13.78
N SER A 79 -27.26 8.94 14.03
CA SER A 79 -26.68 10.22 13.58
C SER A 79 -25.35 10.53 14.27
N LEU A 80 -25.26 10.31 15.59
CA LEU A 80 -24.02 10.50 16.34
C LEU A 80 -22.88 9.59 15.86
N LEU A 81 -23.21 8.33 15.53
CA LEU A 81 -22.25 7.38 14.97
C LEU A 81 -21.79 7.85 13.59
N MET A 82 -22.72 8.28 12.73
CA MET A 82 -22.39 8.78 11.39
C MET A 82 -21.49 10.02 11.46
N ASP A 83 -21.82 10.99 12.31
CA ASP A 83 -21.02 12.22 12.49
C ASP A 83 -19.61 11.88 12.99
N SER A 84 -19.50 10.92 13.91
CA SER A 84 -18.21 10.44 14.41
C SER A 84 -17.38 9.76 13.31
N LEU A 85 -18.02 8.93 12.47
CA LEU A 85 -17.35 8.27 11.33
C LEU A 85 -16.89 9.27 10.29
N VAL A 86 -17.71 10.25 9.95
CA VAL A 86 -17.36 11.30 8.98
C VAL A 86 -16.18 12.11 9.52
N GLN A 87 -16.21 12.52 10.78
CA GLN A 87 -15.14 13.28 11.39
C GLN A 87 -13.82 12.49 11.44
N TYR A 88 -13.87 11.23 11.86
CA TYR A 88 -12.70 10.36 11.85
C TYR A 88 -12.18 10.10 10.43
N GLY A 89 -13.10 9.86 9.48
CA GLY A 89 -12.79 9.68 8.08
C GLY A 89 -12.05 10.88 7.49
N LEU A 90 -12.52 12.10 7.75
CA LEU A 90 -11.86 13.34 7.31
C LEU A 90 -10.47 13.51 7.94
N MET A 91 -10.30 13.10 9.19
CA MET A 91 -9.01 13.15 9.89
C MET A 91 -7.98 12.17 9.30
N VAL A 92 -8.41 10.98 8.88
CA VAL A 92 -7.53 9.95 8.30
C VAL A 92 -7.31 10.15 6.79
N LEU A 93 -8.25 10.79 6.10
CA LEU A 93 -8.21 11.03 4.65
C LEU A 93 -6.87 11.58 4.11
N PRO A 94 -6.25 12.63 4.69
CA PRO A 94 -4.98 13.15 4.16
C PRO A 94 -3.86 12.11 4.19
N PHE A 95 -3.83 11.23 5.21
CA PHE A 95 -2.84 10.16 5.30
C PHE A 95 -3.04 9.11 4.20
N LEU A 96 -4.29 8.73 3.95
CA LEU A 96 -4.62 7.78 2.88
C LEU A 96 -4.26 8.32 1.51
N LEU A 97 -4.57 9.60 1.25
CA LEU A 97 -4.23 10.25 -0.02
C LEU A 97 -2.72 10.27 -0.23
N ILE A 98 -1.94 10.63 0.80
CA ILE A 98 -0.48 10.65 0.66
C ILE A 98 0.08 9.24 0.52
N ALA A 99 -0.43 8.25 1.27
CA ALA A 99 -0.03 6.85 1.11
C ALA A 99 -0.23 6.36 -0.34
N LEU A 100 -1.41 6.68 -0.91
CA LEU A 100 -1.76 6.32 -2.28
C LEU A 100 -0.83 7.01 -3.27
N LEU A 101 -0.57 8.31 -3.09
CA LEU A 101 0.34 9.07 -3.96
C LEU A 101 1.77 8.52 -3.90
N VAL A 102 2.30 8.26 -2.71
CA VAL A 102 3.65 7.69 -2.54
C VAL A 102 3.73 6.31 -3.18
N GLY A 103 2.75 5.44 -2.93
CA GLY A 103 2.69 4.11 -3.54
C GLY A 103 2.65 4.18 -5.07
N LEU A 104 1.83 5.08 -5.61
CA LEU A 104 1.69 5.28 -7.06
C LEU A 104 2.98 5.82 -7.67
N VAL A 105 3.55 6.89 -7.11
CA VAL A 105 4.79 7.52 -7.60
C VAL A 105 5.97 6.56 -7.48
N ALA A 106 6.15 5.89 -6.34
CA ALA A 106 7.23 4.93 -6.15
C ALA A 106 7.14 3.74 -7.12
N ASN A 107 5.93 3.29 -7.45
CA ASN A 107 5.75 2.26 -8.48
C ASN A 107 6.00 2.80 -9.89
N LEU A 108 5.50 3.99 -10.20
CA LEU A 108 5.69 4.63 -11.51
C LEU A 108 7.16 4.93 -11.80
N ILE A 109 7.93 5.37 -10.81
CA ILE A 109 9.39 5.57 -10.96
C ILE A 109 10.09 4.25 -11.31
N GLN A 110 9.68 3.14 -10.70
CA GLN A 110 10.30 1.84 -10.95
C GLN A 110 9.90 1.22 -12.30
N THR A 111 8.64 1.31 -12.69
CA THR A 111 8.16 0.66 -13.92
C THR A 111 8.15 1.56 -15.14
N GLY A 112 8.18 2.87 -14.92
CA GLY A 112 7.64 3.83 -15.86
C GLY A 112 6.15 3.58 -16.12
N PHE A 113 5.64 4.23 -17.17
CA PHE A 113 4.32 3.93 -17.70
C PHE A 113 4.37 2.62 -18.50
N LEU A 114 3.88 1.51 -17.92
CA LEU A 114 3.78 0.22 -18.60
C LEU A 114 2.32 -0.21 -18.68
N HIS A 115 1.79 -0.26 -19.90
CA HIS A 115 0.48 -0.82 -20.17
C HIS A 115 0.63 -2.25 -20.73
N THR A 116 0.26 -3.26 -19.95
CA THR A 116 0.23 -4.67 -20.39
C THR A 116 -0.88 -5.43 -19.68
N THR A 117 -1.63 -6.23 -20.44
CA THR A 117 -2.67 -7.14 -19.92
C THR A 117 -2.16 -8.58 -19.82
N GLU A 118 -0.94 -8.84 -20.28
CA GLU A 118 -0.34 -10.19 -20.27
C GLU A 118 -0.28 -10.81 -18.86
N PRO A 119 0.06 -10.06 -17.79
CA PRO A 119 0.06 -10.60 -16.42
C PRO A 119 -1.33 -10.87 -15.82
N LEU A 120 -2.41 -10.35 -16.43
CA LEU A 120 -3.78 -10.57 -15.95
C LEU A 120 -4.35 -11.92 -16.40
N LYS A 121 -3.68 -12.60 -17.35
CA LYS A 121 -4.09 -13.94 -17.78
C LYS A 121 -3.92 -14.91 -16.60
N PRO A 122 -4.96 -15.65 -16.19
CA PRO A 122 -4.85 -16.61 -15.11
C PRO A 122 -3.89 -17.72 -15.49
N ASP A 123 -2.82 -17.86 -14.71
CA ASP A 123 -1.81 -18.91 -14.86
C ASP A 123 -1.97 -19.90 -13.71
N LEU A 124 -2.54 -21.08 -14.01
CA LEU A 124 -2.81 -22.13 -13.02
C LEU A 124 -1.53 -22.60 -12.31
N ASN A 125 -0.36 -22.45 -12.95
CA ASN A 125 0.91 -22.81 -12.33
C ASN A 125 1.30 -21.84 -11.20
N ARG A 126 0.82 -20.59 -11.22
CA ARG A 126 1.07 -19.61 -10.16
C ARG A 126 0.19 -19.83 -8.92
N ILE A 127 -0.94 -20.53 -9.08
CA ILE A 127 -1.91 -20.78 -8.01
C ILE A 127 -1.60 -22.12 -7.30
N ASN A 128 -0.70 -22.95 -7.82
CA ASN A 128 -0.37 -24.24 -7.23
C ASN A 128 0.20 -24.08 -5.79
N PRO A 129 -0.53 -24.53 -4.74
CA PRO A 129 -0.12 -24.34 -3.35
C PRO A 129 1.15 -25.11 -2.99
N ILE A 130 1.44 -26.23 -3.66
CA ILE A 130 2.68 -27.01 -3.47
C ILE A 130 3.90 -26.18 -3.91
N GLN A 131 3.78 -25.50 -5.06
CA GLN A 131 4.82 -24.62 -5.58
C GLN A 131 5.02 -23.40 -4.65
N GLY A 132 3.92 -22.85 -4.12
CA GLY A 132 3.93 -21.76 -3.14
C GLY A 132 4.67 -22.12 -1.84
N PHE A 133 4.33 -23.27 -1.24
CA PHE A 133 5.04 -23.79 -0.07
C PHE A 133 6.52 -24.01 -0.34
N LYS A 134 6.86 -24.64 -1.48
CA LYS A 134 8.25 -24.85 -1.86
C LYS A 134 9.02 -23.54 -2.02
N ASN A 135 8.39 -22.49 -2.55
CA ASN A 135 9.03 -21.19 -2.71
C ASN A 135 9.31 -20.53 -1.35
N ILE A 136 8.35 -20.56 -0.41
CA ILE A 136 8.49 -20.00 0.94
C ILE A 136 9.59 -20.71 1.74
N PHE A 137 9.69 -22.04 1.63
CA PHE A 137 10.68 -22.86 2.35
C PHE A 137 11.93 -23.19 1.52
N SER A 138 12.16 -22.51 0.41
CA SER A 138 13.36 -22.75 -0.41
C SER A 138 14.61 -22.08 0.17
N ILE A 139 15.79 -22.58 -0.20
CA ILE A 139 17.09 -21.94 0.10
C ILE A 139 17.13 -20.49 -0.40
N LYS A 140 16.38 -20.14 -1.45
CA LYS A 140 16.26 -18.75 -1.92
C LYS A 140 15.59 -17.83 -0.89
N SER A 141 14.68 -18.36 -0.07
CA SER A 141 14.05 -17.61 1.02
C SER A 141 15.06 -17.23 2.10
N LEU A 142 16.09 -18.07 2.34
CA LEU A 142 17.16 -17.78 3.31
C LEU A 142 18.12 -16.67 2.85
N PHE A 143 18.29 -16.47 1.54
CA PHE A 143 19.15 -15.41 0.99
C PHE A 143 18.42 -14.09 0.72
N ASN A 144 17.09 -14.13 0.62
CA ASN A 144 16.23 -12.94 0.47
C ASN A 144 15.68 -12.43 1.82
N LEU A 145 16.21 -12.95 2.94
CA LEU A 145 15.95 -12.48 4.30
C LEU A 145 17.05 -11.50 4.72
#